data_AF-A0AAU2BTA8-F1
#
_entry.id   AF-A0AAU2BTA8-F1
#
_cell.length_a   1.000
_cell.length_b   1.000
_cell.length_c   1.000
_cell.angle_alpha   90.00
_cell.angle_beta   90.00
_cell.angle_gamma   90.00
#
_symmetry.space_group_name_H-M   'P 1'
#
loop_
_entity.id
_entity.type
_entity.pdbx_description
1 polymer ?
#
loop_
_entity_poly.entity_id
_entity_poly.type
_entity_poly.pdbx_seq_one_letter_code
_entity_poly.pdbx_strand_id
1 'polypeptide(L)'
;MGEQDRAEAGAEKTAPAVGRTAVAAQDAPAVRDTATAQQLAAYQRRATRTLAAGTIILWLTVVLKVAGVFHGGGYWVACAGPLTSGVLLTLNAHHMRRALRVHPWSRCPAYVRRRRFGGPVVTLRTPDSDQLVHLRCTLVDSRTLASDGPLWWSGTPERGGVVRVPGTTALVRARPAQRSGRPVFRWVLLLGLIAGGLGIAGSAASEDNPLVELSVVHASTFPEEPCKVRFKDPFTGDHRTSAFLCSEGHVEQNPTAEWGALVSYGPFKGALYNPYLEYPTASDVDDSFLLAGGLFTFVGSVGGTHTLYRRRNPLTATPPPGNGQTACG
;
A
#
# COMPACT_ATOMS: atom_id res chain seq x y z
N MET A 1 82.11 -42.70 -7.50
CA MET A 1 82.23 -41.23 -7.55
C MET A 1 81.72 -40.84 -8.92
N GLY A 2 80.59 -40.13 -9.00
CA GLY A 2 79.81 -39.88 -10.23
C GLY A 2 79.11 -41.16 -10.71
N GLU A 3 77.87 -41.21 -11.19
CA GLU A 3 77.04 -40.23 -11.86
C GLU A 3 75.60 -40.72 -11.69
N GLN A 4 74.72 -39.92 -11.09
CA GLN A 4 73.36 -40.32 -10.78
C GLN A 4 72.44 -39.60 -11.78
N ASP A 5 72.19 -40.26 -12.91
CA ASP A 5 71.23 -39.88 -13.94
C ASP A 5 69.83 -39.71 -13.34
N ARG A 6 69.43 -38.46 -13.14
CA ARG A 6 68.09 -38.10 -12.69
C ARG A 6 67.27 -37.73 -13.93
N ALA A 7 66.56 -38.73 -14.45
CA ALA A 7 65.57 -38.56 -15.50
C ALA A 7 64.41 -37.67 -14.99
N GLU A 8 64.34 -36.44 -15.45
CA GLU A 8 63.20 -35.54 -15.29
C GLU A 8 62.07 -35.99 -16.22
N ALA A 9 61.17 -36.82 -15.68
CA ALA A 9 59.90 -37.15 -16.32
C ALA A 9 58.95 -35.94 -16.23
N GLY A 10 58.87 -35.18 -17.32
CA GLY A 10 57.88 -34.13 -17.54
C GLY A 10 56.47 -34.70 -17.60
N ALA A 11 55.78 -34.72 -16.47
CA ALA A 11 54.35 -34.95 -16.41
C ALA A 11 53.62 -33.63 -16.73
N GLU A 12 53.41 -33.37 -18.01
CA GLU A 12 52.54 -32.31 -18.51
C GLU A 12 51.11 -32.62 -18.04
N LYS A 13 50.73 -31.99 -16.93
CA LYS A 13 49.42 -32.10 -16.32
C LYS A 13 48.43 -31.35 -17.21
N THR A 14 47.88 -32.05 -18.19
CA THR A 14 46.80 -31.59 -19.06
C THR A 14 45.63 -31.15 -18.17
N ALA A 15 45.54 -29.86 -17.91
CA ALA A 15 44.41 -29.29 -17.19
C ALA A 15 43.14 -29.59 -18.00
N PRO A 16 42.11 -30.20 -17.40
CA PRO A 16 40.90 -30.53 -18.13
C PRO A 16 40.33 -29.24 -18.72
N ALA A 17 40.03 -29.29 -20.02
CA ALA A 17 39.40 -28.24 -20.80
C ALA A 17 37.96 -28.00 -20.30
N VAL A 18 37.84 -27.45 -19.10
CA VAL A 18 36.63 -26.91 -18.52
C VAL A 18 36.58 -25.45 -18.96
N GLY A 19 35.71 -25.08 -19.91
CA GLY A 19 35.30 -23.68 -19.95
C GLY A 19 35.01 -22.98 -21.28
N ARG A 20 34.32 -23.59 -22.25
CA ARG A 20 33.72 -22.77 -23.34
C ARG A 20 32.24 -22.99 -23.64
N THR A 21 31.65 -24.12 -23.27
CA THR A 21 30.22 -24.36 -23.50
C THR A 21 29.28 -23.67 -22.49
N ALA A 22 29.79 -23.16 -21.36
CA ALA A 22 28.96 -22.51 -20.33
C ALA A 22 28.60 -21.04 -20.62
N VAL A 23 29.31 -20.37 -21.54
CA VAL A 23 29.13 -18.93 -21.79
C VAL A 23 27.89 -18.64 -22.64
N ALA A 24 27.57 -19.50 -23.62
CA ALA A 24 26.42 -19.30 -24.52
C ALA A 24 25.05 -19.42 -23.82
N ALA A 25 24.98 -20.03 -22.64
CA ALA A 25 23.73 -20.13 -21.87
C ALA A 25 23.40 -18.86 -21.07
N GLN A 26 24.34 -17.90 -20.97
CA GLN A 26 24.18 -16.70 -20.13
C GLN A 26 23.35 -15.59 -20.77
N ASP A 27 23.14 -15.60 -22.09
CA ASP A 27 22.38 -14.53 -22.79
C ASP A 27 20.86 -14.78 -22.82
N ALA A 28 20.41 -15.96 -22.41
CA ALA A 28 18.99 -16.28 -22.40
C ALA A 28 18.25 -15.48 -21.29
N PRO A 29 17.03 -14.98 -21.57
CA PRO A 29 16.21 -14.33 -20.56
C PRO A 29 16.05 -15.20 -19.31
N ALA A 30 16.23 -14.60 -18.12
CA ALA A 30 16.19 -15.28 -16.83
C ALA A 30 14.91 -16.09 -16.59
N VAL A 31 13.79 -15.69 -17.21
CA VAL A 31 12.50 -16.39 -17.13
C VAL A 31 12.50 -17.79 -17.78
N ARG A 32 13.46 -18.11 -18.66
CA ARG A 32 13.54 -19.43 -19.31
C ARG A 32 14.05 -20.54 -18.37
N ASP A 33 14.68 -20.18 -17.26
CA ASP A 33 15.01 -21.12 -16.19
C ASP A 33 13.71 -21.64 -15.55
N THR A 34 13.47 -22.94 -15.65
CA THR A 34 12.24 -23.59 -15.18
C THR A 34 12.02 -23.39 -13.68
N ALA A 35 13.08 -23.40 -12.87
CA ALA A 35 13.00 -23.14 -11.45
C ALA A 35 12.54 -21.70 -11.16
N THR A 36 13.08 -20.73 -11.90
CA THR A 36 12.68 -19.32 -11.83
C THR A 36 11.21 -19.13 -12.23
N ALA A 37 10.77 -19.79 -13.32
CA ALA A 37 9.39 -19.71 -13.79
C ALA A 37 8.39 -20.29 -12.78
N GLN A 38 8.68 -21.46 -12.19
CA GLN A 38 7.83 -22.10 -11.18
C GLN A 38 7.66 -21.23 -9.93
N GLN A 39 8.73 -20.60 -9.47
CA GLN A 39 8.70 -19.73 -8.30
C GLN A 39 7.93 -18.44 -8.55
N LEU A 40 8.10 -17.84 -9.74
CA LEU A 40 7.31 -16.69 -10.14
C LEU A 40 5.82 -17.04 -10.22
N ALA A 41 5.46 -18.23 -10.73
CA ALA A 41 4.08 -18.71 -10.77
C ALA A 41 3.50 -18.96 -9.37
N ALA A 42 4.29 -19.53 -8.45
CA ALA A 42 3.88 -19.70 -7.05
C ALA A 42 3.63 -18.34 -6.37
N TYR A 43 4.51 -17.36 -6.61
CA TYR A 43 4.34 -15.99 -6.11
C TYR A 43 3.07 -15.33 -6.67
N GLN A 44 2.79 -15.47 -7.98
CA GLN A 44 1.58 -14.96 -8.61
C GLN A 44 0.31 -15.59 -8.02
N ARG A 45 0.28 -16.92 -7.82
CA ARG A 45 -0.86 -17.60 -7.17
C ARG A 45 -1.10 -17.11 -5.75
N ARG A 46 -0.04 -16.83 -4.99
CA ARG A 46 -0.19 -16.24 -3.64
C ARG A 46 -0.77 -14.83 -3.73
N ALA A 47 -0.27 -14.00 -4.66
CA ALA A 47 -0.77 -12.64 -4.87
C ALA A 47 -2.26 -12.64 -5.25
N THR A 48 -2.69 -13.50 -6.18
CA THR A 48 -4.10 -13.59 -6.59
C THR A 48 -4.99 -14.12 -5.48
N ARG A 49 -4.56 -15.12 -4.70
CA ARG A 49 -5.31 -15.61 -3.53
C ARG A 49 -5.50 -14.53 -2.48
N THR A 50 -4.45 -13.76 -2.15
CA THR A 50 -4.54 -12.66 -1.19
C THR A 50 -5.45 -11.55 -1.69
N LEU A 51 -5.37 -11.19 -2.97
CA LEU A 51 -6.25 -10.20 -3.58
C LEU A 51 -7.72 -10.67 -3.56
N ALA A 52 -7.98 -11.91 -3.99
CA ALA A 52 -9.32 -12.49 -3.99
C ALA A 52 -9.93 -12.56 -2.58
N ALA A 53 -9.15 -12.98 -1.58
CA ALA A 53 -9.59 -12.98 -0.18
C ALA A 53 -9.98 -11.57 0.29
N GLY A 54 -9.16 -10.56 -0.03
CA GLY A 54 -9.48 -9.16 0.27
C GLY A 54 -10.76 -8.68 -0.43
N THR A 55 -10.96 -9.04 -1.69
CA THR A 55 -12.18 -8.70 -2.45
C THR A 55 -13.42 -9.37 -1.85
N ILE A 56 -13.32 -10.65 -1.46
CA ILE A 56 -14.43 -11.38 -0.83
C ILE A 56 -14.80 -10.74 0.51
N ILE A 57 -13.82 -10.41 1.35
CA ILE A 57 -14.05 -9.74 2.64
C ILE A 57 -14.73 -8.39 2.40
N LEU A 58 -14.22 -7.58 1.48
CA LEU A 58 -14.81 -6.28 1.14
C LEU A 58 -16.26 -6.43 0.68
N TRP A 59 -16.55 -7.37 -0.22
CA TRP A 59 -17.90 -7.61 -0.72
C TRP A 59 -18.84 -8.03 0.41
N LEU A 60 -18.44 -8.98 1.25
CA LEU A 60 -19.22 -9.45 2.39
C LEU A 60 -19.53 -8.30 3.36
N THR A 61 -18.55 -7.45 3.60
CA THR A 61 -18.70 -6.27 4.46
C THR A 61 -19.68 -5.25 3.89
N VAL A 62 -19.67 -5.01 2.58
CA VAL A 62 -20.67 -4.17 1.90
C VAL A 62 -22.07 -4.77 2.04
N VAL A 63 -22.22 -6.07 1.80
CA VAL A 63 -23.52 -6.77 1.93
C VAL A 63 -24.06 -6.67 3.36
N LEU A 64 -23.23 -6.91 4.37
CA LEU A 64 -23.64 -6.82 5.78
C LEU A 64 -23.96 -5.39 6.19
N LYS A 65 -23.30 -4.38 5.60
CA LYS A 65 -23.64 -2.97 5.82
C LYS A 65 -25.02 -2.63 5.23
N VAL A 66 -25.29 -3.05 3.99
CA VAL A 66 -26.58 -2.83 3.31
C VAL A 66 -27.71 -3.55 4.06
N ALA A 67 -27.45 -4.73 4.62
CA ALA A 67 -28.41 -5.48 5.42
C ALA A 67 -28.63 -4.93 6.84
N GLY A 68 -28.02 -3.80 7.21
CA GLY A 68 -28.17 -3.18 8.54
C GLY A 68 -27.49 -3.96 9.67
N VAL A 69 -26.64 -4.96 9.37
CA VAL A 69 -25.97 -5.77 10.41
C VAL A 69 -24.89 -4.96 11.12
N PHE A 70 -24.24 -4.02 10.43
CA PHE A 70 -23.18 -3.19 11.00
C PHE A 70 -23.51 -1.70 10.99
N HIS A 71 -23.54 -1.11 12.18
CA HIS A 71 -23.81 0.32 12.36
C HIS A 71 -22.51 1.16 12.49
N GLY A 72 -21.38 0.59 12.92
CA GLY A 72 -20.12 1.33 13.13
C GLY A 72 -19.08 1.23 12.00
N GLY A 73 -18.26 2.26 11.79
CA GLY A 73 -17.30 2.36 10.67
C GLY A 73 -15.98 1.57 10.79
N GLY A 74 -15.77 0.77 11.83
CA GLY A 74 -14.48 0.09 12.10
C GLY A 74 -14.12 -1.07 11.16
N TYR A 75 -15.08 -1.60 10.40
CA TYR A 75 -14.91 -2.81 9.58
C TYR A 75 -14.01 -2.61 8.35
N TRP A 76 -13.83 -1.38 7.88
CA TRP A 76 -13.03 -1.09 6.68
C TRP A 76 -11.55 -1.40 6.88
N VAL A 77 -11.03 -1.27 8.11
CA VAL A 77 -9.62 -1.58 8.43
C VAL A 77 -9.32 -3.06 8.19
N ALA A 78 -10.27 -3.94 8.52
CA ALA A 78 -10.14 -5.38 8.26
C ALA A 78 -10.12 -5.72 6.77
N CYS A 79 -10.84 -4.94 5.93
CA CYS A 79 -10.88 -5.10 4.48
C CYS A 79 -9.62 -4.55 3.79
N ALA A 80 -9.14 -3.40 4.24
CA ALA A 80 -8.05 -2.66 3.59
C ALA A 80 -6.73 -3.43 3.62
N GLY A 81 -6.43 -4.15 4.71
CA GLY A 81 -5.16 -4.87 4.87
C GLY A 81 -4.92 -5.94 3.79
N PRO A 82 -5.81 -6.95 3.63
CA PRO A 82 -5.67 -7.98 2.62
C PRO A 82 -5.70 -7.43 1.18
N LEU A 83 -6.56 -6.45 0.89
CA LEU A 83 -6.64 -5.84 -0.43
C LEU A 83 -5.34 -5.11 -0.81
N THR A 84 -4.88 -4.22 0.05
CA THR A 84 -3.62 -3.48 -0.19
C THR A 84 -2.44 -4.43 -0.32
N SER A 85 -2.38 -5.46 0.52
CA SER A 85 -1.38 -6.53 0.43
C SER A 85 -1.45 -7.27 -0.91
N GLY A 86 -2.64 -7.69 -1.35
CA GLY A 86 -2.86 -8.38 -2.62
C GLY A 86 -2.47 -7.53 -3.83
N VAL A 87 -2.82 -6.24 -3.85
CA VAL A 87 -2.42 -5.29 -4.90
C VAL A 87 -0.89 -5.13 -4.93
N LEU A 88 -0.26 -4.91 -3.78
CA LEU A 88 1.20 -4.76 -3.69
C LEU A 88 1.95 -6.02 -4.16
N LEU A 89 1.48 -7.21 -3.77
CA LEU A 89 2.03 -8.48 -4.24
C LEU A 89 1.86 -8.62 -5.75
N THR A 90 0.70 -8.28 -6.31
CA THR A 90 0.44 -8.36 -7.75
C THR A 90 1.35 -7.43 -8.55
N LEU A 91 1.51 -6.18 -8.10
CA LEU A 91 2.44 -5.23 -8.70
C LEU A 91 3.89 -5.74 -8.62
N ASN A 92 4.31 -6.27 -7.47
CA ASN A 92 5.62 -6.88 -7.32
C ASN A 92 5.82 -8.04 -8.30
N ALA A 93 4.83 -8.93 -8.45
CA ALA A 93 4.88 -10.05 -9.38
C ALA A 93 5.03 -9.59 -10.84
N HIS A 94 4.29 -8.56 -11.23
CA HIS A 94 4.37 -7.97 -12.57
C HIS A 94 5.76 -7.38 -12.84
N HIS A 95 6.31 -6.64 -11.88
CA HIS A 95 7.67 -6.10 -12.00
C HIS A 95 8.74 -7.19 -12.08
N MET A 96 8.66 -8.23 -11.25
CA MET A 96 9.60 -9.36 -11.31
C MET A 96 9.51 -10.06 -12.66
N ARG A 97 8.29 -10.33 -13.15
CA ARG A 97 8.06 -10.92 -14.48
C ARG A 97 8.67 -10.07 -15.60
N ARG A 98 8.50 -8.75 -15.55
CA ARG A 98 9.04 -7.83 -16.55
C ARG A 98 10.58 -7.84 -16.53
N ALA A 99 11.20 -7.76 -15.35
CA ALA A 99 12.66 -7.80 -15.22
C ALA A 99 13.24 -9.12 -15.75
N LEU A 100 12.68 -10.27 -15.32
CA LEU A 100 13.15 -11.61 -15.71
C LEU A 100 12.94 -11.92 -17.20
N ARG A 101 11.97 -11.26 -17.86
CA ARG A 101 11.74 -11.38 -19.30
C ARG A 101 12.74 -10.62 -20.15
N VAL A 102 13.26 -9.51 -19.62
CA VAL A 102 14.11 -8.57 -20.38
C VAL A 102 15.59 -8.83 -20.12
N HIS A 103 15.96 -9.19 -18.89
CA HIS A 103 17.36 -9.27 -18.48
C HIS A 103 17.78 -10.72 -18.17
N PRO A 104 18.98 -11.14 -18.64
CA PRO A 104 19.55 -12.42 -18.23
C PRO A 104 19.93 -12.44 -16.75
N TRP A 105 20.35 -13.60 -16.26
CA TRP A 105 20.91 -13.74 -14.91
C TRP A 105 22.40 -13.43 -14.93
N SER A 106 22.83 -12.41 -14.18
CA SER A 106 24.23 -12.07 -13.98
C SER A 106 24.67 -12.44 -12.56
N ARG A 107 25.78 -13.17 -12.42
CA ARG A 107 26.37 -13.48 -11.11
C ARG A 107 27.21 -12.30 -10.65
N CYS A 108 26.77 -11.65 -9.58
CA CYS A 108 27.41 -10.44 -9.06
C CYS A 108 27.96 -10.71 -7.65
N PRO A 109 29.19 -10.30 -7.32
CA PRO A 109 29.64 -10.19 -5.94
C PRO A 109 28.70 -9.25 -5.18
N ALA A 110 28.24 -9.67 -4.01
CA ALA A 110 27.29 -8.90 -3.21
C ALA A 110 27.73 -8.79 -1.75
N TYR A 111 27.53 -7.59 -1.21
CA TYR A 111 27.61 -7.31 0.22
C TYR A 111 26.21 -7.04 0.76
N VAL A 112 25.80 -7.77 1.80
CA VAL A 112 24.45 -7.73 2.34
C VAL A 112 24.44 -7.04 3.70
N ARG A 113 23.93 -5.81 3.72
CA ARG A 113 23.74 -5.06 4.95
C ARG A 113 22.34 -5.30 5.50
N ARG A 114 22.25 -6.05 6.60
CA ARG A 114 21.00 -6.21 7.35
C ARG A 114 20.58 -4.89 7.99
N ARG A 115 19.27 -4.69 8.08
CA ARG A 115 18.68 -3.57 8.82
C ARG A 115 17.82 -4.13 9.93
N ARG A 116 17.80 -3.45 11.09
CA ARG A 116 16.89 -3.79 12.20
C ARG A 116 15.42 -3.75 11.77
N PHE A 117 15.09 -2.88 10.82
CA PHE A 117 13.74 -2.70 10.28
C PHE A 117 13.76 -2.63 8.74
N GLY A 118 12.83 -3.35 8.10
CA GLY A 118 12.70 -3.46 6.66
C GLY A 118 13.62 -4.51 6.02
N GLY A 119 13.48 -4.71 4.70
CA GLY A 119 14.32 -5.66 3.97
C GLY A 119 15.80 -5.25 3.89
N PRO A 120 16.70 -6.21 3.68
CA PRO A 120 18.14 -5.99 3.61
C PRO A 120 18.51 -5.06 2.45
N VAL A 121 19.63 -4.34 2.61
CA VAL A 121 20.23 -3.54 1.54
C VAL A 121 21.41 -4.32 1.00
N VAL A 122 21.37 -4.62 -0.28
CA VAL A 122 22.39 -5.37 -0.99
C VAL A 122 23.18 -4.39 -1.86
N THR A 123 24.49 -4.42 -1.74
CA THR A 123 25.39 -3.70 -2.66
C THR A 123 25.95 -4.73 -3.63
N LEU A 124 25.59 -4.60 -4.90
CA LEU A 124 26.08 -5.46 -5.99
C LEU A 124 27.20 -4.75 -6.72
N ARG A 125 28.24 -5.49 -7.13
CA ARG A 125 29.24 -5.03 -8.09
C ARG A 125 28.87 -5.58 -9.46
N THR A 126 28.50 -4.71 -10.40
CA THR A 126 28.10 -5.12 -11.76
C THR A 126 29.32 -5.64 -12.51
N PRO A 127 29.25 -6.83 -13.15
CA PRO A 127 30.42 -7.43 -13.81
C PRO A 127 30.94 -6.61 -14.99
N ASP A 128 30.05 -5.93 -15.73
CA ASP A 128 30.42 -5.25 -16.98
C ASP A 128 31.01 -3.85 -16.76
N SER A 129 30.50 -3.13 -15.75
CA SER A 129 30.82 -1.71 -15.54
C SER A 129 31.64 -1.43 -14.28
N ASP A 130 31.89 -2.45 -13.46
CA ASP A 130 32.50 -2.35 -12.14
C ASP A 130 31.75 -1.42 -11.14
N GLN A 131 30.55 -0.97 -11.50
CA GLN A 131 29.80 -0.01 -10.72
C GLN A 131 29.17 -0.68 -9.49
N LEU A 132 29.23 0.00 -8.34
CA LEU A 132 28.51 -0.41 -7.14
C LEU A 132 27.05 0.04 -7.20
N VAL A 133 26.14 -0.93 -7.19
CA VAL A 133 24.70 -0.71 -7.22
C VAL A 133 24.11 -1.03 -5.85
N HIS A 134 23.57 -0.02 -5.16
CA HIS A 134 22.87 -0.21 -3.90
C HIS A 134 21.39 -0.50 -4.17
N LEU A 135 20.95 -1.70 -3.79
CA LEU A 135 19.58 -2.15 -3.94
C LEU A 135 18.96 -2.46 -2.58
N ARG A 136 17.70 -2.09 -2.40
CA ARG A 136 16.86 -2.48 -1.28
C ARG A 136 15.97 -3.64 -1.68
N CYS A 137 16.11 -4.76 -0.99
CA CYS A 137 15.24 -5.91 -1.16
C CYS A 137 13.90 -5.68 -0.46
N THR A 138 12.78 -5.97 -1.13
CA THR A 138 11.46 -5.98 -0.47
C THR A 138 11.35 -7.14 0.50
N LEU A 139 10.54 -6.99 1.55
CA LEU A 139 10.26 -7.97 2.63
C LEU A 139 10.22 -9.41 2.11
N VAL A 140 11.38 -10.05 2.18
CA VAL A 140 11.57 -11.49 2.10
C VAL A 140 11.98 -11.90 3.50
N ASP A 141 11.76 -13.16 3.84
CA ASP A 141 12.37 -13.76 5.02
C ASP A 141 13.86 -13.36 5.05
N SER A 142 14.20 -12.50 6.03
CA SER A 142 15.53 -11.91 6.17
C SER A 142 16.63 -12.97 6.32
N ARG A 143 16.24 -14.21 6.62
CA ARG A 143 17.14 -15.36 6.69
C ARG A 143 17.68 -15.80 5.33
N THR A 144 16.98 -15.53 4.23
CA THR A 144 17.41 -15.95 2.89
C THR A 144 18.62 -15.13 2.41
N LEU A 145 18.60 -13.82 2.60
CA LEU A 145 19.70 -12.89 2.27
C LEU A 145 20.57 -12.65 3.50
N ALA A 146 21.02 -13.73 4.14
CA ALA A 146 21.66 -13.67 5.44
C ALA A 146 23.15 -13.34 5.40
N SER A 147 23.85 -13.70 4.33
CA SER A 147 25.31 -13.68 4.25
C SER A 147 25.80 -12.96 3.00
N ASP A 148 26.99 -12.39 3.10
CA ASP A 148 27.75 -11.92 1.95
C ASP A 148 28.07 -13.07 1.00
N GLY A 149 28.25 -12.75 -0.27
CA GLY A 149 28.59 -13.74 -1.27
C GLY A 149 28.05 -13.41 -2.66
N PRO A 150 28.28 -14.29 -3.64
CA PRO A 150 27.75 -14.10 -4.97
C PRO A 150 26.23 -14.19 -4.95
N LEU A 151 25.56 -13.26 -5.63
CA LEU A 151 24.12 -13.29 -5.87
C LEU A 151 23.84 -13.31 -7.37
N TRP A 152 22.75 -13.96 -7.76
CA TRP A 152 22.22 -13.85 -9.11
C TRP A 152 21.31 -12.63 -9.19
N TRP A 153 21.54 -11.75 -10.14
CA TRP A 153 20.76 -10.54 -10.36
C TRP A 153 20.26 -10.45 -11.80
N SER A 154 19.02 -10.01 -11.98
CA SER A 154 18.40 -9.76 -13.28
C SER A 154 17.67 -8.41 -13.20
N GLY A 155 18.20 -7.37 -13.85
CA GLY A 155 17.66 -6.01 -13.78
C GLY A 155 18.62 -4.93 -14.26
N THR A 156 18.34 -3.68 -13.88
CA THR A 156 19.15 -2.49 -14.19
C THR A 156 19.41 -1.65 -12.93
N PRO A 157 20.52 -0.90 -12.84
CA PRO A 157 20.80 -0.07 -11.68
C PRO A 157 19.70 0.97 -11.39
N GLU A 158 19.07 1.52 -12.43
CA GLU A 158 18.10 2.62 -12.34
C GLU A 158 16.72 2.16 -11.92
N ARG A 159 16.30 0.94 -12.32
CA ARG A 159 14.97 0.39 -12.03
C ARG A 159 14.99 -0.70 -10.97
N GLY A 160 16.17 -1.21 -10.63
CA GLY A 160 16.35 -2.40 -9.81
C GLY A 160 16.09 -3.67 -10.63
N GLY A 161 15.71 -4.74 -9.94
CA GLY A 161 15.55 -6.04 -10.56
C GLY A 161 15.05 -7.13 -9.62
N VAL A 162 15.43 -8.36 -9.93
CA VAL A 162 15.21 -9.55 -9.12
C VAL A 162 16.57 -10.10 -8.69
N VAL A 163 16.67 -10.49 -7.43
CA VAL A 163 17.86 -11.10 -6.85
C VAL A 163 17.50 -12.51 -6.37
N ARG A 164 18.43 -13.45 -6.56
CA ARG A 164 18.33 -14.83 -6.09
C ARG A 164 19.64 -15.27 -5.44
N VAL A 165 19.56 -15.93 -4.29
CA VAL A 165 20.72 -16.50 -3.61
C VAL A 165 21.07 -17.85 -4.28
N PRO A 166 22.35 -18.11 -4.64
CA PRO A 166 22.76 -19.39 -5.19
C PRO A 166 22.31 -20.56 -4.31
N GLY A 167 21.85 -21.64 -4.94
CA GLY A 167 21.32 -22.81 -4.23
C GLY A 167 19.91 -22.63 -3.64
N THR A 168 19.31 -21.45 -3.74
CA THR A 168 17.93 -21.20 -3.29
C THR A 168 17.01 -20.92 -4.48
N THR A 169 15.72 -21.19 -4.26
CA THR A 169 14.65 -20.87 -5.22
C THR A 169 13.98 -19.53 -4.92
N ALA A 170 14.38 -18.84 -3.84
CA ALA A 170 13.74 -17.62 -3.41
C ALA A 170 14.07 -16.45 -4.36
N LEU A 171 13.04 -15.89 -4.98
CA LEU A 171 13.12 -14.68 -5.80
C LEU A 171 12.79 -13.46 -4.95
N VAL A 172 13.69 -12.48 -4.95
CA VAL A 172 13.56 -11.26 -4.16
C VAL A 172 13.53 -10.05 -5.07
N ARG A 173 12.45 -9.26 -5.03
CA ARG A 173 12.44 -7.98 -5.73
C ARG A 173 13.43 -7.02 -5.05
N ALA A 174 14.32 -6.47 -5.84
CA ALA A 174 15.31 -5.48 -5.43
C ALA A 174 15.00 -4.15 -6.13
N ARG A 175 14.91 -3.07 -5.38
CA ARG A 175 14.65 -1.71 -5.90
C ARG A 175 15.87 -0.83 -5.64
N PRO A 176 16.15 0.20 -6.46
CA PRO A 176 17.26 1.11 -6.19
C PRO A 176 17.14 1.72 -4.79
N ALA A 177 18.25 1.75 -4.06
CA ALA A 177 18.29 2.32 -2.72
C ALA A 177 18.22 3.86 -2.71
N GLN A 178 18.25 4.52 -3.88
CA GLN A 178 18.24 5.98 -4.05
C GLN A 178 17.18 6.70 -3.21
N ARG A 179 17.57 7.91 -2.76
CA ARG A 179 16.86 8.79 -1.82
C ARG A 179 15.38 8.87 -2.18
N SER A 180 14.54 8.51 -1.20
CA SER A 180 13.09 8.59 -1.27
C SER A 180 12.65 9.91 -1.88
N GLY A 181 11.86 9.81 -2.93
CA GLY A 181 11.15 10.94 -3.53
C GLY A 181 10.33 11.72 -2.50
N ARG A 182 9.80 12.84 -2.98
CA ARG A 182 9.00 13.85 -2.26
C ARG A 182 8.12 13.25 -1.15
N PRO A 183 7.88 13.97 -0.04
CA PRO A 183 7.11 13.50 1.11
C PRO A 183 5.61 13.36 0.82
N VAL A 184 5.23 12.76 -0.31
CA VAL A 184 3.86 12.59 -0.78
C VAL A 184 3.02 11.89 0.27
N PHE A 185 3.55 10.84 0.92
CA PHE A 185 2.83 10.15 1.99
C PHE A 185 2.57 11.00 3.24
N ARG A 186 3.43 11.97 3.54
CA ARG A 186 3.18 12.94 4.61
C ARG A 186 2.01 13.85 4.26
N TRP A 187 1.94 14.29 3.00
CA TRP A 187 0.82 15.11 2.53
C TRP A 187 -0.48 14.31 2.45
N VAL A 188 -0.43 13.06 2.00
CA VAL A 188 -1.59 12.15 2.01
C VAL A 188 -2.09 11.92 3.43
N LEU A 189 -1.18 11.70 4.40
CA LEU A 189 -1.55 11.58 5.80
C LEU A 189 -2.23 12.86 6.33
N LEU A 190 -1.64 14.04 6.07
CA LEU A 190 -2.19 15.32 6.51
C LEU A 190 -3.58 15.57 5.92
N LEU A 191 -3.76 15.33 4.62
CA LEU A 191 -5.07 15.45 3.97
C LEU A 191 -6.09 14.49 4.58
N GLY A 192 -5.67 13.26 4.92
CA GLY A 192 -6.53 12.31 5.59
C GLY A 192 -6.97 12.76 6.99
N LEU A 193 -6.03 13.29 7.78
CA LEU A 193 -6.34 13.81 9.12
C LEU A 193 -7.26 15.04 9.06
N ILE A 194 -7.06 15.93 8.08
CA ILE A 194 -7.92 17.10 7.87
C ILE A 194 -9.34 16.67 7.46
N ALA A 195 -9.46 15.80 6.45
CA ALA A 195 -10.77 15.31 5.99
C ALA A 195 -11.50 14.53 7.09
N GLY A 196 -10.78 13.66 7.82
CA GLY A 196 -11.35 12.91 8.93
C GLY A 196 -11.78 13.82 10.09
N GLY A 197 -10.97 14.84 10.41
CA GLY A 197 -11.31 15.83 11.43
C GLY A 197 -12.53 16.66 11.05
N LEU A 198 -12.68 17.04 9.78
CA LEU A 198 -13.88 17.71 9.27
C LEU A 198 -15.12 16.83 9.40
N GLY A 199 -15.04 15.53 9.05
CA GLY A 199 -16.16 14.60 9.23
C GLY A 199 -16.58 14.43 10.70
N ILE A 200 -15.62 14.34 11.63
CA ILE A 200 -15.91 14.28 13.08
C ILE A 200 -16.56 15.59 13.56
N ALA A 201 -16.02 16.74 13.15
CA ALA A 201 -16.54 18.04 13.56
C ALA A 201 -17.96 18.29 13.02
N GLY A 202 -18.25 17.88 11.78
CA GLY A 202 -19.59 17.92 11.20
C GLY A 202 -20.58 17.05 11.97
N SER A 203 -20.19 15.79 12.25
CA SER A 203 -21.01 14.87 13.04
C SER A 203 -21.31 15.42 14.44
N ALA A 204 -20.31 15.96 15.15
CA ALA A 204 -20.51 16.55 16.47
C ALA A 204 -21.39 17.80 16.42
N ALA A 205 -21.21 18.66 15.41
CA ALA A 205 -22.03 19.87 15.23
C ALA A 205 -23.50 19.53 14.90
N SER A 206 -23.77 18.33 14.39
CA SER A 206 -25.13 17.88 14.09
C SER A 206 -25.95 17.50 15.32
N GLU A 207 -25.30 17.14 16.43
CA GLU A 207 -25.98 16.81 17.69
C GLU A 207 -26.64 18.04 18.33
N ASP A 208 -26.06 19.22 18.11
CA ASP A 208 -26.56 20.51 18.60
C ASP A 208 -27.54 21.18 17.61
N ASN A 209 -28.00 20.47 16.58
CA ASN A 209 -28.95 21.04 15.62
C ASN A 209 -30.29 21.31 16.32
N PRO A 210 -30.82 22.55 16.24
CA PRO A 210 -32.07 22.89 16.91
C PRO A 210 -33.23 22.12 16.30
N LEU A 211 -33.99 21.44 17.16
CA LEU A 211 -35.29 20.88 16.82
C LEU A 211 -36.32 22.02 16.75
N VAL A 212 -37.06 22.07 15.65
CA VAL A 212 -38.12 23.04 15.44
C VAL A 212 -39.45 22.34 15.19
N GLU A 213 -40.49 22.90 15.77
CA GLU A 213 -41.86 22.49 15.50
C GLU A 213 -42.29 23.02 14.13
N LEU A 214 -42.85 22.13 13.32
CA LEU A 214 -43.27 22.36 11.95
C LEU A 214 -44.79 22.42 11.89
N SER A 215 -45.33 23.54 11.41
CA SER A 215 -46.75 23.66 11.09
C SER A 215 -46.98 23.23 9.63
N VAL A 216 -47.80 22.20 9.41
CA VAL A 216 -48.11 21.73 8.06
C VAL A 216 -49.05 22.73 7.38
N VAL A 217 -48.58 23.39 6.32
CA VAL A 217 -49.37 24.36 5.55
C VAL A 217 -50.17 23.66 4.47
N HIS A 218 -49.55 22.67 3.84
CA HIS A 218 -50.17 21.85 2.82
C HIS A 218 -49.70 20.41 3.01
N ALA A 219 -50.62 19.55 3.44
CA ALA A 219 -50.43 18.12 3.46
C ALA A 219 -50.67 17.62 2.04
N SER A 220 -49.59 17.41 1.29
CA SER A 220 -49.66 16.60 0.07
C SER A 220 -49.73 15.13 0.47
N THR A 221 -50.48 14.33 -0.28
CA THR A 221 -50.45 12.88 -0.15
C THR A 221 -49.08 12.38 -0.61
N PHE A 222 -48.26 11.96 0.35
CA PHE A 222 -47.12 11.11 0.08
C PHE A 222 -47.62 9.84 -0.66
N PRO A 223 -46.91 9.31 -1.67
CA PRO A 223 -45.52 9.57 -2.07
C PRO A 223 -45.31 10.60 -3.20
N GLU A 224 -46.37 11.25 -3.71
CA GLU A 224 -46.27 11.98 -4.98
C GLU A 224 -45.59 13.35 -4.86
N GLU A 225 -45.77 14.06 -3.73
CA GLU A 225 -45.16 15.38 -3.50
C GLU A 225 -44.74 15.60 -2.04
N PRO A 226 -43.61 16.27 -1.77
CA PRO A 226 -43.20 16.63 -0.41
C PRO A 226 -44.16 17.66 0.21
N CYS A 227 -44.47 17.49 1.49
CA CYS A 227 -45.29 18.40 2.27
C CYS A 227 -44.68 19.81 2.29
N LYS A 228 -45.53 20.85 2.30
CA LYS A 228 -45.08 22.21 2.61
C LYS A 228 -45.30 22.50 4.08
N VAL A 229 -44.21 22.76 4.78
CA VAL A 229 -44.22 23.10 6.20
C VAL A 229 -43.77 24.55 6.40
N ARG A 230 -44.35 25.19 7.41
CA ARG A 230 -43.93 26.50 7.90
C ARG A 230 -43.37 26.36 9.30
N PHE A 231 -42.21 26.95 9.53
CA PHE A 231 -41.51 26.92 10.81
C PHE A 231 -40.91 28.30 11.12
N LYS A 232 -40.58 28.53 12.38
CA LYS A 232 -39.84 29.72 12.80
C LYS A 232 -38.35 29.38 12.81
N ASP A 233 -37.56 30.05 11.99
CA ASP A 233 -36.12 29.84 11.90
C ASP A 233 -35.45 30.31 13.21
N PRO A 234 -34.78 29.44 13.97
CA PRO A 234 -34.19 29.80 15.26
C PRO A 234 -32.97 30.71 15.11
N PHE A 235 -32.41 30.83 13.89
CA PHE A 235 -31.25 31.67 13.63
C PHE A 235 -31.62 33.10 13.26
N THR A 236 -32.74 33.31 12.56
CA THR A 236 -33.20 34.66 12.15
C THR A 236 -34.44 35.14 12.89
N GLY A 237 -35.24 34.23 13.46
CA GLY A 237 -36.54 34.51 14.05
C GLY A 237 -37.68 34.59 13.03
N ASP A 238 -37.39 34.55 11.73
CA ASP A 238 -38.37 34.68 10.66
C ASP A 238 -39.15 33.39 10.43
N HIS A 239 -40.40 33.52 9.98
CA HIS A 239 -41.15 32.37 9.49
C HIS A 239 -40.72 32.01 8.06
N ARG A 240 -40.30 30.76 7.86
CA ARG A 240 -39.90 30.22 6.56
C ARG A 240 -40.82 29.08 6.16
N THR A 241 -40.96 28.87 4.85
CA THR A 241 -41.68 27.74 4.27
C THR A 241 -40.70 26.90 3.46
N SER A 242 -40.71 25.59 3.67
CA SER A 242 -39.86 24.64 2.96
C SER A 242 -40.64 23.38 2.60
N ALA A 243 -40.13 22.65 1.60
CA ALA A 243 -40.52 21.27 1.37
C ALA A 243 -39.98 20.39 2.51
N PHE A 244 -40.77 19.41 2.95
CA PHE A 244 -40.45 18.43 3.99
C PHE A 244 -41.13 17.09 3.68
N LEU A 245 -40.47 15.98 3.95
CA LEU A 245 -41.03 14.65 3.73
C LEU A 245 -41.73 14.22 5.01
N CYS A 246 -43.06 14.30 5.00
CA CYS A 246 -43.86 13.77 6.10
C CYS A 246 -43.70 12.25 6.17
N SER A 247 -43.45 11.71 7.36
CA SER A 247 -43.41 10.26 7.56
C SER A 247 -44.83 9.67 7.55
N GLU A 248 -45.04 8.54 6.87
CA GLU A 248 -46.36 7.87 6.77
C GLU A 248 -46.94 7.35 8.11
N GLY A 249 -46.23 7.47 9.24
CA GLY A 249 -46.59 6.80 10.50
C GLY A 249 -46.84 7.68 11.74
N HIS A 250 -46.57 8.99 11.71
CA HIS A 250 -46.63 9.83 12.93
C HIS A 250 -47.86 10.75 13.04
N VAL A 251 -48.72 10.75 12.02
CA VAL A 251 -49.92 11.60 11.95
C VAL A 251 -50.95 11.28 13.05
N GLU A 252 -50.90 10.09 13.68
CA GLU A 252 -51.90 9.68 14.66
C GLU A 252 -51.84 10.44 16.01
N GLN A 253 -50.68 10.98 16.42
CA GLN A 253 -50.58 11.67 17.72
C GLN A 253 -50.78 13.18 17.66
N ASN A 254 -50.50 13.85 16.53
CA ASN A 254 -50.86 15.24 16.31
C ASN A 254 -50.85 15.57 14.80
N PRO A 255 -52.02 15.61 14.13
CA PRO A 255 -52.08 15.80 12.68
C PRO A 255 -51.67 17.20 12.20
N THR A 256 -51.38 18.12 13.13
CA THR A 256 -51.09 19.53 12.82
C THR A 256 -49.65 19.95 13.07
N ALA A 257 -48.86 19.14 13.77
CA ALA A 257 -47.49 19.46 14.15
C ALA A 257 -46.55 18.29 13.86
N GLU A 258 -45.47 18.59 13.14
CA GLU A 258 -44.36 17.68 12.87
C GLU A 258 -43.08 18.23 13.49
N TRP A 259 -42.06 17.40 13.67
CA TRP A 259 -40.75 17.84 14.16
C TRP A 259 -39.68 17.72 13.07
N GLY A 260 -38.92 18.78 12.90
CA GLY A 260 -37.77 18.80 12.00
C GLY A 260 -36.53 19.33 12.70
N ALA A 261 -35.36 18.93 12.22
CA ALA A 261 -34.10 19.52 12.64
C ALA A 261 -33.61 20.49 11.56
N LEU A 262 -32.97 21.58 11.98
CA LEU A 262 -32.33 22.54 11.07
C LEU A 262 -30.81 22.40 11.15
N VAL A 263 -30.15 22.37 9.99
CA VAL A 263 -28.69 22.38 9.93
C VAL A 263 -28.16 23.68 10.53
N SER A 264 -27.30 23.60 11.55
CA SER A 264 -26.78 24.79 12.25
C SER A 264 -25.48 25.37 11.65
N TYR A 265 -24.83 24.64 10.74
CA TYR A 265 -23.49 24.93 10.24
C TYR A 265 -23.35 24.90 8.71
N GLY A 266 -22.25 25.46 8.21
CA GLY A 266 -21.85 25.35 6.81
C GLY A 266 -22.74 26.10 5.81
N PRO A 267 -22.57 25.83 4.50
CA PRO A 267 -23.34 26.47 3.43
C PRO A 267 -24.82 26.06 3.42
N PHE A 268 -25.18 25.02 4.16
CA PHE A 268 -26.55 24.50 4.28
C PHE A 268 -27.27 24.99 5.54
N LYS A 269 -26.71 25.97 6.27
CA LYS A 269 -27.32 26.47 7.51
C LYS A 269 -28.78 26.90 7.29
N GLY A 270 -29.67 26.41 8.14
CA GLY A 270 -31.11 26.63 8.06
C GLY A 270 -31.84 25.73 7.05
N ALA A 271 -31.18 24.73 6.46
CA ALA A 271 -31.85 23.68 5.71
C ALA A 271 -32.58 22.73 6.67
N LEU A 272 -33.83 22.41 6.36
CA LEU A 272 -34.69 21.54 7.17
C LEU A 272 -34.51 20.08 6.74
N TYR A 273 -34.38 19.18 7.71
CA TYR A 273 -34.33 17.74 7.46
C TYR A 273 -35.15 16.98 8.52
N ASN A 274 -35.60 15.78 8.15
CA ASN A 274 -36.34 14.91 9.04
C ASN A 274 -35.38 14.33 10.10
N PRO A 275 -35.74 14.31 11.40
CA PRO A 275 -34.91 13.72 12.46
C PRO A 275 -34.52 12.26 12.22
N TYR A 276 -35.24 11.53 11.36
CA TYR A 276 -34.91 10.15 10.95
C TYR A 276 -33.85 10.06 9.84
N LEU A 277 -33.27 11.19 9.40
CA LEU A 277 -32.17 11.26 8.41
C LEU A 277 -32.52 10.70 7.01
N GLU A 278 -33.80 10.52 6.67
CA GLU A 278 -34.25 10.05 5.36
C GLU A 278 -34.20 11.16 4.29
N TYR A 279 -33.00 11.55 3.84
CA TYR A 279 -32.63 12.20 2.56
C TYR A 279 -31.12 12.53 2.59
N PRO A 280 -30.43 12.90 1.48
CA PRO A 280 -29.00 13.19 1.55
C PRO A 280 -28.75 14.39 2.46
N THR A 281 -28.45 14.08 3.70
CA THR A 281 -28.33 15.00 4.82
C THR A 281 -26.88 15.42 4.93
N ALA A 282 -26.62 16.44 5.75
CA ALA A 282 -25.25 16.81 6.11
C ALA A 282 -24.45 15.59 6.62
N SER A 283 -25.11 14.58 7.21
CA SER A 283 -24.46 13.35 7.64
C SER A 283 -23.88 12.51 6.50
N ASP A 284 -24.47 12.48 5.29
CA ASP A 284 -23.89 11.74 4.15
C ASP A 284 -22.56 12.36 3.71
N VAL A 285 -22.48 13.68 3.75
CA VAL A 285 -21.27 14.44 3.44
C VAL A 285 -20.22 14.23 4.53
N ASP A 286 -20.64 14.30 5.80
CA ASP A 286 -19.76 14.08 6.95
C ASP A 286 -19.21 12.64 6.99
N ASP A 287 -20.05 11.64 6.70
CA ASP A 287 -19.66 10.22 6.55
C ASP A 287 -18.69 10.02 5.40
N SER A 288 -18.92 10.71 4.27
CA SER A 288 -18.01 10.67 3.11
C SER A 288 -16.65 11.28 3.45
N PHE A 289 -16.61 12.41 4.18
CA PHE A 289 -15.37 13.02 4.66
C PHE A 289 -14.65 12.15 5.67
N LEU A 290 -15.38 11.53 6.59
CA LEU A 290 -14.84 10.61 7.58
C LEU A 290 -14.23 9.38 6.90
N LEU A 291 -14.91 8.80 5.91
CA LEU A 291 -14.45 7.65 5.14
C LEU A 291 -13.21 7.99 4.29
N ALA A 292 -13.26 9.08 3.53
CA ALA A 292 -12.13 9.54 2.73
C ALA A 292 -10.92 9.88 3.62
N GLY A 293 -11.18 10.56 4.75
CA GLY A 293 -10.18 10.88 5.76
C GLY A 293 -9.51 9.65 6.35
N GLY A 294 -10.30 8.64 6.73
CA GLY A 294 -9.80 7.35 7.20
C GLY A 294 -8.92 6.65 6.17
N LEU A 295 -9.35 6.59 4.91
CA LEU A 295 -8.59 5.97 3.82
C LEU A 295 -7.24 6.68 3.60
N PHE A 296 -7.23 8.00 3.47
CA PHE A 296 -6.01 8.78 3.29
C PHE A 296 -5.08 8.69 4.49
N THR A 297 -5.62 8.72 5.71
CA THR A 297 -4.84 8.56 6.95
C THR A 297 -4.16 7.20 6.99
N PHE A 298 -4.87 6.13 6.62
CA PHE A 298 -4.31 4.79 6.54
C PHE A 298 -3.18 4.70 5.50
N VAL A 299 -3.44 5.12 4.25
CA VAL A 299 -2.44 5.10 3.17
C VAL A 299 -1.22 5.95 3.52
N GLY A 300 -1.45 7.14 4.06
CA GLY A 300 -0.42 8.07 4.51
C GLY A 300 0.41 7.52 5.66
N SER A 301 -0.21 6.85 6.63
CA SER A 301 0.46 6.23 7.78
C SER A 301 1.32 5.05 7.37
N VAL A 302 0.79 4.14 6.54
CA VAL A 302 1.53 2.98 6.03
C VAL A 302 2.70 3.41 5.14
N GLY A 303 2.48 4.37 4.22
CA GLY A 303 3.54 4.91 3.37
C GLY A 303 4.57 5.76 4.12
N GLY A 304 4.11 6.53 5.11
CA GLY A 304 4.90 7.42 5.95
C GLY A 304 5.80 6.68 6.93
N THR A 305 5.28 5.68 7.65
CA THR A 305 6.08 4.79 8.51
C THR A 305 7.17 4.09 7.71
N HIS A 306 6.85 3.54 6.54
CA HIS A 306 7.85 2.93 5.67
C HIS A 306 8.95 3.92 5.23
N THR A 307 8.65 5.22 5.16
CA THR A 307 9.58 6.30 4.80
C THR A 307 10.40 6.82 5.99
N LEU A 308 9.80 7.01 7.17
CA LEU A 308 10.50 7.45 8.38
C LEU A 308 11.48 6.38 8.90
N TYR A 309 11.07 5.12 8.89
CA TYR A 309 11.97 3.99 9.15
C TYR A 309 13.13 3.92 8.13
N ARG A 310 12.97 4.51 6.93
CA ARG A 310 14.06 4.61 5.95
C ARG A 310 15.08 5.70 6.29
N ARG A 311 14.68 6.80 6.93
CA ARG A 311 15.57 7.94 7.24
C ARG A 311 16.39 7.77 8.52
N ARG A 312 15.92 7.00 9.51
CA ARG A 312 16.57 6.90 10.84
C ARG A 312 17.89 6.09 10.91
N ASN A 313 18.44 5.63 9.78
CA ASN A 313 19.77 5.02 9.73
C ASN A 313 20.78 5.86 8.93
N PRO A 314 21.13 7.08 9.34
CA PRO A 314 22.47 7.60 9.05
C PRO A 314 23.41 6.92 10.05
N LEU A 315 23.86 5.71 9.72
CA LEU A 315 25.04 5.18 10.40
C LEU A 315 26.23 5.88 9.75
N THR A 316 26.81 6.81 10.49
CA THR A 316 28.26 6.94 10.72
C THR A 316 29.01 5.91 9.88
N ALA A 317 29.30 6.28 8.64
CA ALA A 317 30.34 5.61 7.91
C ALA A 317 31.63 6.10 8.56
N THR A 318 32.03 5.47 9.66
CA THR A 318 33.45 5.40 9.97
C THR A 318 34.04 4.66 8.79
N PRO A 319 34.83 5.32 7.92
CA PRO A 319 35.50 4.60 6.86
C PRO A 319 36.27 3.44 7.50
N PRO A 320 36.28 2.23 6.90
CA PRO A 320 37.14 1.18 7.41
C PRO A 320 38.57 1.74 7.46
N PRO A 321 39.31 1.52 8.57
CA PRO A 321 40.73 1.84 8.57
C PRO A 321 41.35 1.14 7.35
N GLY A 322 42.04 1.91 6.52
CA GLY A 322 42.68 1.41 5.31
C GLY A 322 43.69 0.35 5.69
N ASN A 323 43.29 -0.92 5.65
CA ASN A 323 44.21 -2.02 5.77
C ASN A 323 45.02 -2.07 4.48
N GLY A 324 46.32 -1.86 4.67
CA GLY A 324 47.33 -1.83 3.63
C GLY A 324 47.22 -3.01 2.68
N GLN A 325 47.54 -2.71 1.43
CA GLN A 325 47.96 -3.64 0.40
C GLN A 325 48.93 -4.67 1.00
N THR A 326 48.48 -5.89 1.22
CA THR A 326 49.37 -7.05 1.14
C THR A 326 49.33 -7.53 -0.30
N ALA A 327 50.42 -7.23 -1.01
CA ALA A 327 50.70 -7.78 -2.33
C ALA A 327 50.81 -9.31 -2.20
N CYS A 328 50.01 -10.05 -2.98
CA CYS A 328 50.30 -11.44 -3.27
C CYS A 328 51.39 -11.47 -4.35
N GLY A 329 52.59 -11.88 -3.96
CA GLY A 329 53.53 -12.58 -4.82
C GLY A 329 53.30 -14.08 -4.75
#